data_AF-A0A484Q1K8-F1
#
_entry.id   AF-A0A484Q1K8-F1
#
_cell.length_a   1.000
_cell.length_b   1.000
_cell.length_c   1.000
_cell.angle_alpha   90.00
_cell.angle_beta   90.00
_cell.angle_gamma   90.00
#
_symmetry.space_group_name_H-M   'P 1'
#
loop_
_entity.id
_entity.type
_entity.pdbx_description
1 polymer ?
#
loop_
_entity_poly.entity_id
_entity_poly.type
_entity_poly.pdbx_seq_one_letter_code
_entity_poly.pdbx_strand_id
1 'polypeptide(L)'
;MAQRPVIRKGDTTSHGGVVVTGDETVVIFGQPMARVGDQVTCPRCNGTHVIVEGIETTGSDRKTALEGMKTSCGATLIASQRFYQLG
;
A
#
# COMPACT_ATOMS: atom_id res chain seq x y z
N MET A 1 2.57 -1.19 -20.43
CA MET A 1 2.72 -0.74 -19.03
C MET A 1 2.79 -2.00 -18.18
N ALA A 2 3.78 -2.13 -17.31
CA ALA A 2 3.97 -3.36 -16.53
C ALA A 2 3.01 -3.36 -15.33
N GLN A 3 2.31 -4.49 -15.12
CA GLN A 3 1.47 -4.67 -13.94
C GLN A 3 2.33 -4.71 -12.67
N ARG A 4 1.84 -4.10 -11.58
CA ARG A 4 2.51 -4.05 -10.27
C ARG A 4 1.61 -4.72 -9.22
N PRO A 5 2.19 -5.46 -8.27
CA PRO A 5 1.43 -6.04 -7.17
C PRO A 5 0.68 -4.98 -6.35
N VAL A 6 -0.55 -5.29 -5.97
CA VAL A 6 -1.33 -4.47 -5.05
C VAL A 6 -0.79 -4.60 -3.62
N ILE A 7 -0.65 -3.46 -2.96
CA ILE A 7 -0.26 -3.35 -1.55
C ILE A 7 -1.45 -3.66 -0.66
N ARG A 8 -1.19 -4.31 0.47
CA ARG A 8 -2.18 -4.68 1.46
C ARG A 8 -1.72 -4.27 2.86
N LYS A 9 -2.66 -4.26 3.80
CA LYS A 9 -2.32 -4.21 5.23
C LYS A 9 -1.32 -5.31 5.57
N GLY A 10 -0.28 -4.97 6.32
CA GLY A 10 0.82 -5.86 6.70
C GLY A 10 2.01 -5.87 5.72
N ASP A 11 1.87 -5.33 4.51
CA ASP A 11 3.01 -5.16 3.61
C ASP A 11 4.01 -4.15 4.16
N THR A 12 5.27 -4.29 3.76
CA THR A 12 6.39 -3.54 4.36
C THR A 12 6.81 -2.35 3.51
N THR A 13 7.70 -1.53 4.06
CA THR A 13 8.33 -0.42 3.32
C THR A 13 9.84 -0.50 3.34
N SER A 14 10.48 0.21 2.41
CA SER A 14 11.95 0.31 2.33
C SER A 14 12.60 0.96 3.55
N HIS A 15 11.83 1.57 4.46
CA HIS A 15 12.31 2.10 5.73
C HIS A 15 12.12 1.11 6.90
N GLY A 16 11.73 -0.13 6.62
CA GLY A 16 11.38 -1.14 7.63
C GLY A 16 10.01 -0.92 8.27
N GLY A 17 9.19 -0.08 7.67
CA GLY A 17 7.83 0.21 8.13
C GLY A 17 6.81 -0.83 7.68
N VAL A 18 5.57 -0.68 8.16
CA VAL A 18 4.45 -1.58 7.84
C VAL A 18 3.17 -0.79 7.58
N VAL A 19 2.41 -1.20 6.57
CA VAL A 19 1.06 -0.69 6.28
C VAL A 19 0.07 -1.18 7.33
N VAL A 20 -0.63 -0.27 7.98
CA VAL A 20 -1.44 -0.53 9.19
C VAL A 20 -2.93 -0.60 8.89
N THR A 21 -3.42 0.22 7.96
CA THR A 21 -4.84 0.27 7.58
C THR A 21 -5.02 -0.11 6.10
N GLY A 22 -6.26 -0.43 5.74
CA GLY A 22 -6.65 -0.80 4.38
C GLY A 22 -8.16 -0.75 4.24
N ASP A 23 -8.65 -1.06 3.04
CA ASP A 23 -10.05 -1.32 2.76
C ASP A 23 -10.48 -2.70 3.24
N GLU A 24 -11.31 -2.75 4.27
CA GLU A 24 -11.84 -4.00 4.80
C GLU A 24 -12.91 -4.63 3.90
N THR A 25 -13.47 -3.87 2.95
CA THR A 25 -14.44 -4.39 1.98
C THR A 25 -13.77 -5.07 0.79
N VAL A 26 -12.48 -4.81 0.55
CA VAL A 26 -11.68 -5.40 -0.52
C VAL A 26 -10.52 -6.17 0.07
N VAL A 27 -10.70 -7.48 0.23
CA VAL A 27 -9.71 -8.36 0.87
C VAL A 27 -9.00 -9.22 -0.17
N ILE A 28 -7.67 -9.13 -0.19
CA ILE A 28 -6.81 -9.85 -1.12
C ILE A 28 -5.96 -10.84 -0.31
N PHE A 29 -6.16 -12.14 -0.54
CA PHE A 29 -5.53 -13.23 0.24
C PHE A 29 -5.58 -12.99 1.76
N GLY A 30 -6.77 -12.64 2.27
CA GLY A 30 -7.02 -12.45 3.70
C GLY A 30 -6.51 -11.14 4.30
N GLN A 31 -5.93 -10.23 3.49
CA GLN A 31 -5.51 -8.91 3.97
C GLN A 31 -6.24 -7.77 3.24
N PRO A 32 -6.71 -6.73 3.96
CA PRO A 32 -7.29 -5.52 3.38
C PRO A 32 -6.39 -4.86 2.34
N MET A 33 -6.95 -4.44 1.20
CA MET A 33 -6.25 -3.70 0.16
C MET A 33 -5.86 -2.30 0.64
N ALA A 34 -4.63 -1.85 0.37
CA ALA A 34 -4.17 -0.52 0.75
C ALA A 34 -4.47 0.51 -0.35
N ARG A 35 -4.81 1.73 0.09
CA ARG A 35 -5.17 2.88 -0.75
C ARG A 35 -4.40 4.12 -0.31
N VAL A 36 -4.41 5.15 -1.14
CA VAL A 36 -3.92 6.49 -0.77
C VAL A 36 -4.62 6.97 0.50
N GLY A 37 -3.83 7.48 1.45
CA GLY A 37 -4.28 7.91 2.76
C GLY A 37 -4.23 6.83 3.85
N ASP A 38 -4.04 5.55 3.49
CA ASP A 38 -3.89 4.50 4.51
C ASP A 38 -2.58 4.63 5.27
N GLN A 39 -2.63 4.28 6.55
CA GLN A 39 -1.56 4.54 7.51
C GLN A 39 -0.41 3.56 7.36
N VAL A 40 0.80 4.06 7.59
CA VAL A 40 2.05 3.30 7.58
C VAL A 40 2.87 3.71 8.79
N THR A 41 3.31 2.73 9.58
CA THR A 41 4.32 2.97 10.63
C THR A 41 5.70 3.02 10.00
N CYS A 42 6.56 3.92 10.46
CA CYS A 42 7.93 4.02 9.97
C CYS A 42 8.92 4.08 11.15
N PRO A 43 9.70 3.02 11.43
CA PRO A 43 10.68 3.03 12.52
C PRO A 43 11.83 4.00 12.24
N ARG A 44 12.17 4.22 10.96
CA ARG A 44 13.24 5.15 10.56
C ARG A 44 12.92 6.62 10.82
N CYS A 45 11.66 7.00 10.62
CA CYS A 45 11.19 8.39 10.78
C CYS A 45 10.50 8.63 12.14
N ASN A 46 10.33 7.56 12.93
CA ASN A 46 9.68 7.54 14.23
C ASN A 46 8.26 8.14 14.22
N GLY A 47 7.33 7.49 13.52
CA GLY A 47 5.94 7.91 13.54
C GLY A 47 5.03 7.17 12.56
N THR A 48 3.81 7.68 12.45
CA THR A 48 2.80 7.23 11.49
C THR A 48 2.73 8.21 10.33
N HIS A 49 2.78 7.65 9.13
CA HIS A 49 2.70 8.35 7.86
C HIS A 49 1.56 7.77 7.03
N VAL A 50 1.33 8.32 5.84
CA VAL A 50 0.29 7.84 4.93
C VAL A 50 0.85 7.47 3.57
N ILE A 51 0.17 6.58 2.86
CA ILE A 51 0.42 6.34 1.44
C ILE A 51 -0.02 7.58 0.64
N VAL A 52 0.83 8.08 -0.27
CA VAL A 52 0.56 9.31 -1.05
C VAL A 52 0.46 9.07 -2.55
N GLU A 53 0.83 7.88 -3.03
CA GLU A 53 0.76 7.49 -4.42
C GLU A 53 -0.18 6.29 -4.63
N GLY A 54 -0.88 6.28 -5.75
CA GLY A 54 -1.86 5.27 -6.10
C GLY A 54 -2.33 5.43 -7.55
N ILE A 55 -3.08 4.44 -8.05
CA ILE A 55 -3.80 4.51 -9.33
C ILE A 55 -5.31 4.50 -9.13
N GLU A 56 -6.04 5.09 -10.06
CA GLU A 56 -7.49 4.95 -10.12
C GLU A 56 -7.85 3.48 -10.41
N THR A 57 -8.82 2.94 -9.68
CA THR A 57 -9.30 1.57 -9.85
C THR A 57 -10.81 1.53 -9.70
N THR A 58 -11.47 0.81 -10.60
CA THR A 58 -12.93 0.64 -10.54
C THR A 58 -13.35 0.01 -9.23
N GLY A 59 -14.36 0.59 -8.57
CA GLY A 59 -14.95 0.05 -7.34
C GLY A 59 -14.22 0.42 -6.05
N SER A 60 -13.19 1.27 -6.12
CA SER A 60 -12.58 1.89 -4.93
C SER A 60 -12.90 3.37 -4.89
N ASP A 61 -13.17 3.90 -3.70
CA ASP A 61 -13.40 5.33 -3.43
C ASP A 61 -12.10 6.14 -3.44
N ARG A 62 -10.95 5.47 -3.29
CA ARG A 62 -9.60 6.05 -3.25
C ARG A 62 -8.67 5.28 -4.17
N LYS A 63 -7.63 5.95 -4.64
CA LYS A 63 -6.59 5.35 -5.47
C LYS A 63 -5.93 4.14 -4.77
N THR A 64 -5.81 3.02 -5.48
CA THR A 64 -5.19 1.79 -4.99
C THR A 64 -3.67 1.91 -5.00
N ALA A 65 -3.02 1.48 -3.92
CA ALA A 65 -1.58 1.52 -3.76
C ALA A 65 -0.90 0.26 -4.35
N LEU A 66 0.18 0.45 -5.10
CA LEU A 66 0.93 -0.63 -5.77
C LEU A 66 2.40 -0.66 -5.31
N GLU A 67 3.04 -1.83 -5.44
CA GLU A 67 4.46 -2.04 -5.11
C GLU A 67 5.35 -1.02 -5.78
N GLY A 68 6.17 -0.31 -5.01
CA GLY A 68 7.09 0.73 -5.50
C GLY A 68 6.57 2.16 -5.31
N MET A 69 5.30 2.34 -4.92
CA MET A 69 4.72 3.65 -4.65
C MET A 69 5.18 4.21 -3.30
N LYS A 70 5.00 5.51 -3.12
CA LYS A 70 5.55 6.26 -1.99
C LYS A 70 4.56 6.54 -0.87
N THR A 71 5.15 6.65 0.31
CA THR A 71 4.53 7.20 1.52
C THR A 71 4.96 8.64 1.74
N SER A 72 4.27 9.37 2.62
CA SER A 72 4.55 10.78 2.91
C SER A 72 5.91 11.03 3.54
N CYS A 73 6.58 10.01 4.10
CA CYS A 73 7.97 10.09 4.57
C CYS A 73 9.01 9.65 3.54
N GLY A 74 8.59 9.36 2.30
CA GLY A 74 9.46 8.96 1.19
C GLY A 74 9.78 7.47 1.11
N ALA A 75 9.30 6.65 2.05
CA ALA A 75 9.49 5.20 2.00
C ALA A 75 8.71 4.59 0.82
N THR A 76 9.30 3.57 0.20
CA THR A 76 8.72 2.80 -0.90
C THR A 76 7.94 1.60 -0.36
N LEU A 77 6.73 1.36 -0.86
CA LEU A 77 5.91 0.20 -0.51
C LEU A 77 6.43 -1.08 -1.17
N ILE A 78 6.43 -2.20 -0.44
CA ILE A 78 6.95 -3.51 -0.87
C ILE A 78 5.86 -4.56 -0.63
N ALA A 79 5.33 -5.16 -1.70
CA ALA A 79 4.27 -6.15 -1.57
C ALA A 79 4.83 -7.50 -1.08
N SER A 80 4.10 -8.17 -0.19
CA SER A 80 4.42 -9.54 0.21
C SER A 80 3.84 -10.60 -0.76
N GLN A 81 3.06 -10.16 -1.75
CA GLN A 81 2.36 -11.01 -2.71
C GLN A 81 2.67 -10.56 -4.14
N ARG A 82 2.61 -11.47 -5.12
CA ARG A 82 2.87 -11.17 -6.54
C ARG A 82 1.77 -11.62 -7.50
N PHE A 83 0.67 -12.17 -6.99
CA PHE A 83 -0.38 -12.78 -7.83
C PHE A 83 -1.44 -11.77 -8.24
N TYR A 84 -1.86 -10.88 -7.34
CA TYR A 84 -2.87 -9.86 -7.64
C TYR A 84 -2.16 -8.56 -8.04
N GLN A 85 -2.21 -8.26 -9.33
CA GLN A 85 -1.49 -7.14 -9.94
C GLN A 85 -2.45 -6.27 -10.76
N LEU A 86 -2.15 -4.97 -10.81
CA LEU A 86 -2.87 -3.99 -11.62
C LEU A 86 -1.86 -3.22 -12.49
N GLY A 87 -2.26 -2.77 -13.68
CA GLY A 87 -1.40 -2.07 -14.62
C GLY A 87 -2.12 -1.01 -15.42
#